data_AF-A0AAJ1PQV1-F1
#
_entry.id   AF-A0AAJ1PQV1-F1
#
_cell.length_a   1.000
_cell.length_b   1.000
_cell.length_c   1.000
_cell.angle_alpha   90.00
_cell.angle_beta   90.00
_cell.angle_gamma   90.00
#
_symmetry.space_group_name_H-M   'P 1'
#
loop_
_entity.id
_entity.type
_entity.pdbx_description
1 polymer ?
#
loop_
_entity_poly.entity_id
_entity_poly.type
_entity_poly.pdbx_seq_one_letter_code
_entity_poly.pdbx_strand_id
1 'polypeptide(L)'
;ERRAEKILEQAANELGKSLDQAYEEVGFLLQEKFGDLSVAFEEARKSRENLIKKGVPEQWADAISKIAEKAFKEKEVTIKAELELKSYAEDGINRIKETLSELQEKTGAEIKYISAPRYRVELIGKDPKSTEKKLIESLEAAVKKIKQLEGEGSYKLIK
;
A
#
# COMPACT_ATOMS: atom_id res chain seq x y z
N GLU A 1 5.42 -19.93 -9.86
CA GLU A 1 6.38 -20.68 -9.01
C GLU A 1 7.40 -19.88 -8.23
N ARG A 2 8.53 -19.38 -8.79
CA ARG A 2 9.69 -18.89 -7.97
C ARG A 2 9.38 -17.90 -6.83
N ARG A 3 8.36 -17.05 -6.97
CA ARG A 3 7.93 -16.11 -5.91
C ARG A 3 7.17 -16.80 -4.79
N ALA A 4 6.30 -17.74 -5.15
CA ALA A 4 5.50 -18.48 -4.20
C ALA A 4 6.42 -19.39 -3.37
N GLU A 5 7.34 -20.09 -4.02
CA GLU A 5 8.38 -20.89 -3.35
C GLU A 5 9.18 -20.06 -2.35
N LYS A 6 9.59 -18.83 -2.71
CA LYS A 6 10.32 -17.94 -1.82
C LYS A 6 9.49 -17.49 -0.60
N ILE A 7 8.18 -17.28 -0.76
CA ILE A 7 7.28 -16.97 0.37
C ILE A 7 7.19 -18.16 1.31
N LEU A 8 7.02 -19.37 0.75
CA LEU A 8 6.96 -20.60 1.54
C LEU A 8 8.28 -20.86 2.29
N GLU A 9 9.42 -20.68 1.62
CA GLU A 9 10.76 -20.79 2.21
C GLU A 9 10.95 -19.80 3.36
N GLN A 10 10.56 -18.54 3.17
CA GLN A 10 10.67 -17.51 4.21
C GLN A 10 9.75 -17.80 5.40
N ALA A 11 8.53 -18.28 5.17
CA ALA A 11 7.63 -18.70 6.23
C ALA A 11 8.18 -19.92 7.00
N ALA A 12 8.79 -20.89 6.29
CA ALA A 12 9.45 -22.04 6.90
C ALA A 12 10.61 -21.60 7.80
N ASN A 13 11.46 -20.70 7.31
CA ASN A 13 12.58 -20.15 8.07
C ASN A 13 12.11 -19.42 9.34
N GLU A 14 10.99 -18.69 9.29
CA GLU A 14 10.41 -18.03 10.48
C GLU A 14 9.96 -19.03 11.55
N LEU A 15 9.56 -20.24 11.13
CA LEU A 15 9.19 -21.35 12.02
C LEU A 15 10.35 -22.31 12.33
N GLY A 16 11.58 -22.00 11.86
CA GLY A 16 12.75 -22.86 12.04
C GLY A 16 12.71 -24.18 11.27
N LYS A 17 12.00 -24.21 10.13
CA LYS A 17 11.77 -25.40 9.28
C LYS A 17 12.43 -25.25 7.91
N SER A 18 12.71 -26.37 7.24
CA SER A 18 13.19 -26.38 5.86
C SER A 18 12.05 -26.20 4.84
N LEU A 19 12.40 -25.87 3.60
CA LEU A 19 11.44 -25.78 2.50
C LEU A 19 10.72 -27.11 2.24
N ASP A 20 11.43 -28.24 2.31
CA ASP A 20 10.83 -29.58 2.17
C ASP A 20 9.76 -29.83 3.25
N GLN A 21 10.07 -29.53 4.51
CA GLN A 21 9.11 -29.64 5.60
C GLN A 21 7.90 -28.73 5.40
N ALA A 22 8.12 -27.53 4.85
CA ALA A 22 7.02 -26.62 4.52
C ALA A 22 6.10 -27.21 3.44
N TYR A 23 6.65 -27.87 2.42
CA TYR A 23 5.84 -28.56 1.41
C TYR A 23 5.03 -29.70 2.01
N GLU A 24 5.65 -30.54 2.83
CA GLU A 24 4.99 -31.67 3.50
C GLU A 24 3.89 -31.22 4.48
N GLU A 25 4.14 -30.17 5.27
CA GLU A 25 3.19 -29.73 6.29
C GLU A 25 2.04 -28.87 5.73
N VAL A 26 2.32 -28.01 4.75
CA VAL A 26 1.34 -27.02 4.28
C VAL A 26 1.34 -26.79 2.76
N GLY A 27 2.48 -26.95 2.07
CA GLY A 27 2.58 -26.63 0.65
C GLY A 27 1.64 -27.45 -0.23
N PHE A 28 1.62 -28.78 -0.08
CA PHE A 28 0.71 -29.64 -0.85
C PHE A 28 -0.77 -29.35 -0.55
N LEU A 29 -1.10 -29.09 0.72
CA LEU A 29 -2.44 -28.70 1.14
C LEU A 29 -2.88 -27.39 0.46
N LEU A 30 -2.00 -26.38 0.42
CA LEU A 30 -2.30 -25.10 -0.23
C LEU A 30 -2.52 -25.26 -1.73
N GLN A 31 -1.71 -26.08 -2.40
CA GLN A 31 -1.89 -26.39 -3.82
C GLN A 31 -3.22 -27.13 -4.06
N GLU A 32 -3.57 -28.10 -3.23
CA GLU A 32 -4.85 -28.82 -3.35
C GLU A 32 -6.06 -27.90 -3.13
N LYS A 33 -6.02 -27.02 -2.11
CA LYS A 33 -7.16 -26.19 -1.72
C LYS A 33 -7.35 -24.93 -2.57
N PHE A 34 -6.27 -24.38 -3.13
CA PHE A 34 -6.27 -23.11 -3.86
C PHE A 34 -5.80 -23.23 -5.32
N GLY A 35 -5.39 -24.42 -5.76
CA GLY A 35 -4.90 -24.71 -7.12
C GLY A 35 -3.39 -24.49 -7.27
N ASP A 36 -2.90 -23.33 -6.81
CA ASP A 36 -1.46 -23.03 -6.76
C ASP A 36 -1.11 -22.21 -5.51
N LEU A 37 0.15 -22.30 -5.08
CA LEU A 37 0.69 -21.54 -3.96
C LEU A 37 0.52 -20.02 -4.14
N SER A 38 0.61 -19.51 -5.38
CA SER A 38 0.46 -18.08 -5.65
C SER A 38 -0.93 -17.58 -5.25
N VAL A 39 -1.97 -18.35 -5.56
CA VAL A 39 -3.36 -18.02 -5.21
C VAL A 39 -3.58 -18.12 -3.70
N ALA A 40 -3.02 -19.15 -3.08
CA ALA A 40 -3.04 -19.30 -1.62
C ALA A 40 -2.43 -18.07 -0.91
N PHE A 41 -1.31 -17.54 -1.40
CA PHE A 41 -0.66 -16.38 -0.78
C PHE A 41 -1.39 -15.06 -1.04
N GLU A 42 -2.06 -14.92 -2.19
CA GLU A 42 -2.97 -13.78 -2.41
C GLU A 42 -4.16 -13.80 -1.44
N GLU A 43 -4.71 -14.98 -1.15
CA GLU A 43 -5.76 -15.14 -0.15
C GLU A 43 -5.24 -14.92 1.27
N ALA A 44 -4.04 -15.43 1.60
CA ALA A 44 -3.39 -15.21 2.89
C ALA A 44 -3.20 -13.73 3.19
N ARG A 45 -2.83 -12.94 2.17
CA ARG A 45 -2.73 -11.49 2.29
C ARG A 45 -4.05 -10.83 2.66
N LYS A 46 -5.17 -11.29 2.08
CA LYS A 46 -6.48 -10.69 2.34
C LYS A 46 -7.01 -11.08 3.71
N SER A 47 -6.89 -12.36 4.07
CA SER A 47 -7.30 -12.87 5.37
C SER A 47 -6.62 -14.18 5.70
N ARG A 48 -5.85 -14.18 6.80
CA ARG A 48 -5.28 -15.41 7.37
C ARG A 48 -6.35 -16.44 7.74
N GLU A 49 -7.57 -16.00 8.06
CA GLU A 49 -8.67 -16.88 8.42
C GLU A 49 -9.10 -17.77 7.25
N ASN A 50 -8.91 -17.32 6.00
CA ASN A 50 -9.22 -18.12 4.83
C ASN A 50 -8.31 -19.36 4.75
N LEU A 51 -7.06 -19.25 5.20
CA LEU A 51 -6.13 -20.38 5.27
C LEU A 51 -6.55 -21.35 6.38
N ILE A 52 -6.87 -20.82 7.56
CA ILE A 52 -7.29 -21.63 8.72
C ILE A 52 -8.56 -22.42 8.38
N LYS A 53 -9.56 -21.78 7.75
CA LYS A 53 -10.81 -22.43 7.29
C LYS A 53 -10.57 -23.57 6.30
N LYS A 54 -9.43 -23.57 5.61
CA LYS A 54 -9.02 -24.59 4.64
C LYS A 54 -8.13 -25.67 5.25
N GLY A 55 -7.92 -25.65 6.57
CA GLY A 55 -7.17 -26.66 7.32
C GLY A 55 -5.69 -26.33 7.53
N VAL A 56 -5.25 -25.12 7.17
CA VAL A 56 -3.87 -24.69 7.42
C VAL A 56 -3.67 -24.44 8.91
N PRO A 57 -2.62 -25.01 9.54
CA PRO A 57 -2.32 -24.74 10.94
C PRO A 57 -2.11 -23.25 11.22
N GLU A 58 -2.58 -22.77 12.37
CA GLU A 58 -2.55 -21.33 12.71
C GLU A 58 -1.15 -20.72 12.65
N GLN A 59 -0.13 -21.45 13.14
CA GLN A 59 1.28 -21.05 13.06
C GLN A 59 1.74 -20.78 11.61
N TRP A 60 1.28 -21.60 10.67
CA TRP A 60 1.61 -21.45 9.25
C TRP A 60 0.79 -20.33 8.63
N ALA A 61 -0.50 -20.23 8.96
CA ALA A 61 -1.35 -19.16 8.47
C ALA A 61 -0.81 -17.78 8.87
N ASP A 62 -0.32 -17.61 10.10
CA ASP A 62 0.29 -16.37 10.57
C ASP A 62 1.59 -16.04 9.81
N ALA A 63 2.55 -16.96 9.80
CA ALA A 63 3.84 -16.78 9.12
C ALA A 63 3.66 -16.48 7.63
N ILE A 64 2.81 -17.26 6.93
CA ILE A 64 2.55 -17.08 5.50
C ILE A 64 1.89 -15.72 5.24
N SER A 65 0.88 -15.33 6.02
CA SER A 65 0.17 -14.05 5.80
C SER A 65 1.11 -12.86 5.99
N LYS A 66 1.96 -12.91 7.02
CA LYS A 66 2.96 -11.88 7.30
C LYS A 66 4.01 -11.77 6.19
N ILE A 67 4.59 -12.89 5.75
CA ILE A 67 5.56 -12.89 4.65
C ILE A 67 4.90 -12.46 3.33
N ALA A 68 3.70 -12.95 3.03
CA ALA A 68 2.97 -12.58 1.81
C ALA A 68 2.62 -11.09 1.76
N GLU A 69 2.20 -10.49 2.88
CA GLU A 69 1.96 -9.05 2.97
C GLU A 69 3.24 -8.26 2.74
N LYS A 70 4.34 -8.65 3.38
CA LYS A 70 5.64 -8.00 3.23
C LYS A 70 6.16 -8.08 1.78
N ALA A 71 6.12 -9.28 1.19
CA ALA A 71 6.53 -9.52 -0.19
C ALA A 71 5.68 -8.76 -1.21
N PHE A 72 4.43 -8.43 -0.87
CA PHE A 72 3.61 -7.57 -1.70
C PHE A 72 3.99 -6.10 -1.54
N LYS A 73 4.16 -5.61 -0.30
CA LYS A 73 4.62 -4.23 -0.03
C LYS A 73 5.96 -3.93 -0.71
N GLU A 74 6.87 -4.91 -0.79
CA GLU A 74 8.15 -4.78 -1.51
C GLU A 74 7.99 -4.55 -3.03
N LYS A 75 6.84 -4.91 -3.62
CA LYS A 75 6.53 -4.66 -5.05
C LYS A 75 5.81 -3.34 -5.26
N GLU A 76 5.35 -2.71 -4.20
CA GLU A 76 4.72 -1.42 -4.27
C GLU A 76 5.78 -0.33 -4.20
N VAL A 77 5.60 0.69 -5.02
CA VAL A 77 6.39 1.90 -4.98
C VAL A 77 5.58 2.98 -4.30
N THR A 78 6.21 3.67 -3.37
CA THR A 78 5.62 4.81 -2.68
C THR A 78 6.21 6.07 -3.27
N ILE A 79 5.40 6.84 -4.00
CA ILE A 79 5.79 8.16 -4.48
C ILE A 79 5.35 9.19 -3.45
N LYS A 80 6.27 10.06 -3.05
CA LYS A 80 6.06 11.05 -1.99
C LYS A 80 6.15 12.45 -2.56
N ALA A 81 5.31 13.34 -2.04
CA ALA A 81 5.35 14.76 -2.35
C ALA A 81 5.13 15.60 -1.09
N GLU A 82 5.76 16.77 -1.06
CA GLU A 82 5.40 17.86 -0.16
C GLU A 82 4.47 18.79 -0.93
N LEU A 83 3.33 19.11 -0.33
CA LEU A 83 2.32 20.04 -0.83
C LEU A 83 2.21 21.20 0.17
N GLU A 84 2.45 22.41 -0.29
CA GLU A 84 2.26 23.63 0.49
C GLU A 84 0.95 24.28 0.06
N LEU A 85 0.02 24.51 0.99
CA LEU A 85 -1.24 25.21 0.76
C LEU A 85 -1.41 26.36 1.75
N LYS A 86 -1.63 27.55 1.22
CA LYS A 86 -1.97 28.77 1.97
C LYS A 86 -3.32 29.29 1.49
N SER A 87 -4.08 29.89 2.37
CA SER A 87 -5.31 30.61 2.02
C SER A 87 -5.33 31.93 2.78
N TYR A 88 -5.78 32.99 2.11
CA TYR A 88 -5.92 34.34 2.67
C TYR A 88 -7.36 34.68 3.03
N ALA A 89 -8.29 33.77 2.77
CA ALA A 89 -9.69 33.94 3.10
C ALA A 89 -9.97 33.73 4.59
N GLU A 90 -11.04 34.35 5.09
CA GLU A 90 -11.50 34.20 6.48
C GLU A 90 -11.80 32.73 6.84
N ASP A 91 -12.27 31.94 5.87
CA ASP A 91 -12.57 30.51 5.98
C ASP A 91 -11.44 29.60 5.45
N GLY A 92 -10.20 30.10 5.38
CA GLY A 92 -9.10 29.44 4.69
C GLY A 92 -8.79 28.00 5.14
N ILE A 93 -9.00 27.67 6.42
CA ILE A 93 -8.84 26.29 6.92
C ILE A 93 -9.84 25.34 6.24
N ASN A 94 -11.09 25.76 6.04
CA ASN A 94 -12.11 24.94 5.41
C ASN A 94 -11.78 24.71 3.94
N ARG A 95 -11.32 25.75 3.23
CA ARG A 95 -10.88 25.67 1.82
C ARG A 95 -9.69 24.73 1.64
N ILE A 96 -8.72 24.76 2.56
CA ILE A 96 -7.59 23.84 2.56
C ILE A 96 -8.08 22.40 2.80
N LYS A 97 -8.93 22.17 3.80
CA LYS A 97 -9.49 20.84 4.08
C LYS A 97 -10.23 20.28 2.87
N GLU A 98 -11.09 21.08 2.25
CA GLU A 98 -11.84 20.67 1.05
C GLU A 98 -10.90 20.30 -0.11
N THR A 99 -9.84 21.08 -0.32
CA THR A 99 -8.83 20.80 -1.36
C THR A 99 -8.09 19.48 -1.09
N LEU A 100 -7.72 19.22 0.17
CA LEU A 100 -7.05 17.99 0.57
C LEU A 100 -7.99 16.77 0.51
N SER A 101 -9.25 16.93 0.90
CA SER A 101 -10.26 15.87 0.82
C SER A 101 -10.47 15.41 -0.62
N GLU A 102 -10.67 16.34 -1.56
CA GLU A 102 -10.81 15.98 -2.97
C GLU A 102 -9.55 15.34 -3.55
N LEU A 103 -8.36 15.83 -3.16
CA LEU A 103 -7.09 15.21 -3.55
C LEU A 103 -7.05 13.75 -3.09
N GLN A 104 -7.39 13.48 -1.83
CA GLN A 104 -7.42 12.14 -1.25
C GLN A 104 -8.45 11.25 -1.95
N GLU A 105 -9.67 11.73 -2.19
CA GLU A 105 -10.73 10.97 -2.87
C GLU A 105 -10.35 10.62 -4.32
N LYS A 106 -9.75 11.55 -5.05
CA LYS A 106 -9.36 11.33 -6.45
C LYS A 106 -8.16 10.40 -6.60
N THR A 107 -7.21 10.46 -5.68
CA THR A 107 -5.95 9.71 -5.78
C THR A 107 -5.95 8.40 -5.03
N GLY A 108 -6.64 8.34 -3.89
CA GLY A 108 -6.40 7.35 -2.85
C GLY A 108 -5.09 7.57 -2.09
N ALA A 109 -4.48 8.75 -2.19
CA ALA A 109 -3.22 9.06 -1.51
C ALA A 109 -3.44 9.28 -0.01
N GLU A 110 -2.45 8.89 0.78
CA GLU A 110 -2.40 9.19 2.20
C GLU A 110 -1.85 10.61 2.39
N ILE A 111 -2.59 11.45 3.12
CA ILE A 111 -2.21 12.84 3.39
C ILE A 111 -1.89 12.99 4.88
N LYS A 112 -0.67 13.46 5.19
CA LYS A 112 -0.19 13.72 6.55
C LYS A 112 0.06 15.20 6.73
N TYR A 113 -0.51 15.79 7.77
CA TYR A 113 -0.15 17.12 8.22
C TYR A 113 1.25 17.11 8.83
N ILE A 114 2.14 18.00 8.36
CA ILE A 114 3.50 18.13 8.88
C ILE A 114 3.59 19.38 9.76
N SER A 115 3.29 20.53 9.18
CA SER A 115 3.23 21.84 9.82
C SER A 115 2.45 22.79 8.93
N ALA A 116 1.99 23.94 9.39
CA ALA A 116 1.47 24.94 8.45
C ALA A 116 2.64 25.56 7.66
N PRO A 117 2.55 25.74 6.33
CA PRO A 117 1.48 25.36 5.39
C PRO A 117 1.68 24.00 4.67
N ARG A 118 2.50 23.10 5.23
CA ARG A 118 3.04 21.88 4.60
C ARG A 118 2.28 20.59 4.93
N TYR A 119 1.98 19.86 3.88
CA TYR A 119 1.34 18.55 3.91
C TYR A 119 2.20 17.54 3.15
N ARG A 120 2.33 16.33 3.66
CA ARG A 120 2.96 15.22 2.95
C ARG A 120 1.88 14.38 2.29
N VAL A 121 2.05 14.12 1.00
CA VAL A 121 1.14 13.28 0.21
C VAL A 121 1.92 12.06 -0.24
N GLU A 122 1.41 10.87 0.06
CA GLU A 122 2.04 9.59 -0.27
C GLU A 122 1.07 8.76 -1.10
N LEU A 123 1.50 8.37 -2.31
CA LEU A 123 0.72 7.49 -3.18
C LEU A 123 1.46 6.18 -3.39
N ILE A 124 0.78 5.08 -3.06
CA ILE A 124 1.27 3.72 -3.24
C ILE A 124 0.73 3.18 -4.56
N GLY A 125 1.61 2.58 -5.37
CA GLY A 125 1.22 1.94 -6.62
C GLY A 125 2.18 0.84 -7.02
N LYS A 126 1.90 0.15 -8.14
CA LYS A 126 2.71 -0.98 -8.64
C LYS A 126 3.75 -0.58 -9.67
N ASP A 127 3.51 0.51 -10.40
CA ASP A 127 4.38 0.99 -11.47
C ASP A 127 4.82 2.43 -11.16
N PRO A 128 6.13 2.70 -11.04
CA PRO A 128 6.63 4.02 -10.64
C PRO A 128 6.15 5.14 -11.54
N LYS A 129 6.18 4.94 -12.87
CA LYS A 129 5.91 6.01 -13.83
C LYS A 129 4.45 6.43 -13.82
N SER A 130 3.54 5.47 -13.86
CA SER A 130 2.09 5.74 -13.81
C SER A 130 1.66 6.25 -12.45
N THR A 131 2.25 5.75 -11.36
CA THR A 131 1.97 6.22 -9.99
C THR A 131 2.41 7.67 -9.81
N GLU A 132 3.64 8.01 -10.24
CA GLU A 132 4.15 9.38 -10.19
C GLU A 132 3.29 10.32 -11.04
N LYS A 133 2.96 9.92 -12.28
CA LYS A 133 2.11 10.73 -13.16
C LYS A 133 0.75 11.03 -12.52
N LYS A 134 0.07 10.01 -11.99
CA LYS A 134 -1.22 10.16 -11.31
C LYS A 134 -1.15 11.12 -10.12
N LEU A 135 -0.07 11.02 -9.33
CA LEU A 135 0.16 11.90 -8.19
C LEU A 135 0.36 13.35 -8.66
N ILE A 136 1.23 13.59 -9.65
CA ILE A 136 1.49 14.93 -10.20
C ILE A 136 0.20 15.58 -10.72
N GLU A 137 -0.58 14.87 -11.55
CA GLU A 137 -1.83 15.39 -12.11
C GLU A 137 -2.83 15.84 -11.03
N SER A 138 -2.81 15.16 -9.88
CA SER A 138 -3.72 15.45 -8.78
C SER A 138 -3.20 16.57 -7.87
N LEU A 139 -1.89 16.63 -7.65
CA LEU A 139 -1.24 17.77 -6.96
C LEU A 139 -1.43 19.07 -7.75
N GLU A 140 -1.29 19.02 -9.08
CA GLU A 140 -1.55 20.17 -9.95
C GLU A 140 -3.00 20.64 -9.86
N ALA A 141 -3.95 19.71 -9.79
CA ALA A 141 -5.36 20.04 -9.62
C ALA A 141 -5.63 20.70 -8.26
N ALA A 142 -5.04 20.18 -7.17
CA ALA A 142 -5.14 20.77 -5.83
C ALA A 142 -4.56 22.20 -5.79
N VAL A 143 -3.40 22.42 -6.41
CA VAL A 143 -2.78 23.76 -6.50
C VAL A 143 -3.63 24.73 -7.34
N LYS A 144 -4.23 24.27 -8.45
CA LYS A 144 -5.15 25.11 -9.23
C LYS A 144 -6.39 25.48 -8.43
N LYS A 145 -6.96 24.53 -7.70
CA LYS A 145 -8.14 24.74 -6.86
C LYS A 145 -7.88 25.76 -5.76
N ILE A 146 -6.79 25.62 -4.99
CA ILE A 146 -6.51 26.56 -3.90
C ILE A 146 -6.29 27.99 -4.42
N LYS A 147 -5.73 28.14 -5.63
CA LYS A 147 -5.58 29.45 -6.29
C LYS A 147 -6.91 30.09 -6.67
N GLN A 148 -7.90 29.31 -7.08
CA GLN A 148 -9.27 29.79 -7.33
C GLN A 148 -9.98 30.18 -6.04
N LEU A 149 -9.57 29.59 -4.91
CA LEU A 149 -10.11 29.79 -3.58
C LEU A 149 -9.34 30.85 -2.76
N GLU A 150 -8.77 31.85 -3.42
CA GLU A 150 -8.02 32.97 -2.78
C GLU A 150 -6.83 32.48 -1.93
N GLY A 151 -6.11 31.50 -2.45
CA GLY A 151 -4.93 30.93 -1.81
C GLY A 151 -3.75 30.75 -2.75
N GLU A 152 -2.68 30.18 -2.20
CA GLU A 152 -1.46 29.85 -2.93
C GLU A 152 -1.10 28.39 -2.67
N GLY A 153 -0.59 27.73 -3.71
CA GLY A 153 -0.20 26.34 -3.65
C GLY A 153 1.07 26.07 -4.44
N SER A 154 1.91 25.20 -3.90
CA SER A 154 3.08 24.64 -4.58
C SER A 154 3.31 23.21 -4.12
N TYR A 155 3.92 22.39 -4.96
CA TYR A 155 4.29 21.03 -4.60
C TYR A 155 5.72 20.71 -5.04
N LYS A 156 6.32 19.72 -4.36
CA LYS A 156 7.64 19.20 -4.68
C LYS A 156 7.65 17.70 -4.45
N LEU A 157 8.10 16.93 -5.45
CA LEU A 157 8.34 15.50 -5.26
C LEU A 157 9.52 15.30 -4.31
N ILE A 158 9.34 14.38 -3.37
CA ILE A 158 10.37 13.95 -2.43
C ILE A 158 10.99 12.69 -3.03
N LYS A 159 12.28 12.76 -3.34
CA LYS A 159 13.07 11.60 -3.78
C LYS A 159 13.43 10.72 -2.59
#